data_AF-A0AAX3T6T2-F1
#
_entry.id   AF-A0AAX3T6T2-F1
#
_cell.length_a   1.000
_cell.length_b   1.000
_cell.length_c   1.000
_cell.angle_alpha   90.00
_cell.angle_beta   90.00
_cell.angle_gamma   90.00
#
_symmetry.space_group_name_H-M   'P 1'
#
loop_
_entity.id
_entity.type
_entity.pdbx_description
1 polymer ?
#
loop_
_entity_poly.entity_id
_entity_poly.type
_entity_poly.pdbx_seq_one_letter_code
_entity_poly.pdbx_strand_id
1 'polypeptide(L)'
;MRQADGEYYVTAGELQAFWESGHDYWYMREDGSTDLYADELDITHGWPIFLMKRDEEWFAKWDGNFERAVDDDLNPKLIRHFEELITEGNWPHRQD
;
A
#
# COMPACT_ATOMS: atom_id res chain seq x y z
N MET A 1 7.59 -4.16 -1.64
CA MET A 1 8.94 -3.97 -2.24
C MET A 1 8.88 -3.45 -3.68
N ARG A 2 9.86 -2.63 -4.08
CA ARG A 2 10.04 -2.15 -5.46
C ARG A 2 10.65 -3.25 -6.34
N GLN A 3 9.94 -3.69 -7.38
CA GLN A 3 10.45 -4.60 -8.40
C GLN A 3 11.47 -3.88 -9.30
N ALA A 4 12.26 -4.64 -10.05
CA ALA A 4 13.35 -4.10 -10.89
C ALA A 4 12.87 -3.16 -12.01
N ASP A 5 11.58 -3.20 -12.34
CA ASP A 5 10.86 -2.31 -13.26
C ASP A 5 10.44 -0.97 -12.62
N GLY A 6 10.56 -0.84 -11.30
CA GLY A 6 10.13 0.33 -10.54
C GLY A 6 8.68 0.27 -10.06
N GLU A 7 7.98 -0.84 -10.28
CA GLU A 7 6.64 -1.05 -9.76
C GLU A 7 6.69 -1.45 -8.28
N TYR A 8 5.70 -1.01 -7.51
CA TYR A 8 5.59 -1.34 -6.10
C TYR A 8 4.51 -2.40 -5.88
N TYR A 9 4.90 -3.50 -5.25
CA TYR A 9 3.99 -4.59 -4.89
C TYR A 9 4.18 -4.95 -3.42
N VAL A 10 3.10 -5.42 -2.80
CA VAL A 10 3.16 -6.06 -1.50
C VAL A 10 3.10 -7.57 -1.65
N THR A 11 3.72 -8.29 -0.74
CA THR A 11 3.72 -9.75 -0.68
C THR A 11 2.67 -10.26 0.31
N ALA A 12 2.25 -11.51 0.15
CA ALA A 12 1.38 -12.20 1.11
C ALA A 12 1.95 -12.18 2.54
N GLY A 13 3.28 -12.31 2.67
CA GLY A 13 3.95 -12.25 3.97
C GLY A 13 3.91 -10.86 4.62
N GLU A 14 3.99 -9.79 3.82
CA GLU A 14 3.83 -8.42 4.34
C GLU A 14 2.38 -8.15 4.76
N LEU A 15 1.39 -8.61 3.97
CA LEU A 15 -0.01 -8.52 4.35
C LEU A 15 -0.31 -9.30 5.64
N GLN A 16 0.27 -10.50 5.78
CA GLN A 16 0.15 -11.29 7.00
C GLN A 16 0.78 -10.57 8.20
N ALA A 17 1.98 -10.03 8.04
CA ALA A 17 2.67 -9.28 9.10
C ALA A 17 1.86 -8.06 9.55
N PHE A 18 1.24 -7.34 8.61
CA PHE A 18 0.29 -6.27 8.93
C PHE A 18 -0.93 -6.79 9.70
N TRP A 19 -1.52 -7.91 9.28
CA TRP A 19 -2.68 -8.49 9.97
C TRP A 19 -2.38 -8.87 11.42
N GLU A 20 -1.21 -9.49 11.64
CA GLU A 20 -0.74 -9.94 12.94
C GLU A 20 -0.28 -8.78 13.84
N SER A 21 0.08 -7.63 13.27
CA SER A 21 0.56 -6.48 14.04
C SER A 21 -0.52 -5.83 14.91
N GLY A 22 -1.80 -6.02 14.58
CA GLY A 22 -2.91 -5.37 15.28
C GLY A 22 -3.10 -3.90 14.94
N HIS A 23 -2.38 -3.37 13.96
CA HIS A 23 -2.55 -1.98 13.50
C HIS A 23 -3.71 -1.87 12.50
N ASP A 24 -4.28 -0.67 12.40
CA ASP A 24 -5.47 -0.43 11.58
C ASP A 24 -5.12 0.09 10.19
N TYR A 25 -3.94 0.71 10.01
CA TYR A 25 -3.57 1.35 8.75
C TYR A 25 -2.16 0.96 8.30
N TRP A 26 -2.03 0.68 7.00
CA TRP A 26 -0.77 0.30 6.37
C TRP A 26 -0.41 1.26 5.24
N TYR A 27 0.82 1.76 5.26
CA TYR A 27 1.33 2.70 4.28
C TYR A 27 2.72 2.29 3.77
N MET A 28 3.04 2.69 2.55
CA MET A 28 4.36 2.51 1.94
C MET A 28 5.08 3.84 1.79
N ARG A 29 6.38 3.85 2.04
CA ARG A 29 7.29 5.00 1.85
C ARG A 29 7.90 4.97 0.45
N GLU A 30 8.49 6.12 0.07
CA GLU A 30 9.17 6.31 -1.22
C GLU A 30 10.30 5.31 -1.48
N ASP A 31 10.98 4.85 -0.43
CA ASP A 31 12.04 3.85 -0.54
C ASP A 31 11.51 2.40 -0.67
N GLY A 32 10.18 2.22 -0.68
CA GLY A 32 9.50 0.95 -0.77
C GLY A 32 9.40 0.19 0.57
N SER A 33 9.84 0.79 1.68
CA SER A 33 9.56 0.28 3.02
C SER A 33 8.13 0.62 3.45
N THR A 34 7.62 -0.03 4.50
CA THR A 34 6.24 0.19 4.96
C THR A 34 6.16 0.54 6.44
N ASP A 35 5.16 1.34 6.78
CA ASP A 35 4.81 1.70 8.16
C ASP A 35 3.39 1.29 8.52
N LEU A 36 3.21 1.03 9.80
CA LEU A 36 1.94 0.65 10.40
C LEU A 36 1.49 1.73 11.38
N TYR A 37 0.23 2.14 11.31
CA TYR A 37 -0.35 3.17 12.17
C TYR A 37 -1.64 2.68 12.82
N ALA A 38 -1.92 3.18 14.02
CA ALA A 38 -3.20 2.99 14.69
C ALA A 38 -4.29 3.91 14.12
N ASP A 39 -3.93 5.08 13.61
CA ASP A 39 -4.84 6.09 13.07
C ASP A 39 -4.50 6.42 11.61
N GLU A 40 -5.49 6.93 10.88
CA GLU A 40 -5.32 7.38 9.51
C GLU A 40 -4.40 8.60 9.43
N LEU A 41 -3.48 8.60 8.47
CA LEU A 41 -2.69 9.77 8.10
C LEU A 41 -3.43 10.64 7.08
N ASP A 42 -3.46 11.95 7.32
CA ASP A 42 -3.94 12.93 6.35
C ASP A 42 -2.88 13.15 5.25
N ILE A 43 -2.98 12.36 4.18
CA ILE A 43 -2.08 12.44 3.03
C ILE A 43 -2.74 13.32 1.98
N THR A 44 -2.24 14.55 1.85
CA THR A 44 -2.80 15.49 0.89
C THR A 44 -2.29 15.23 -0.53
N HIS A 45 -1.00 14.95 -0.74
CA HIS A 45 -0.44 14.52 -2.04
C HIS A 45 0.89 13.75 -1.85
N GLY A 46 1.13 12.73 -2.67
CA GLY A 46 2.43 12.04 -2.76
C GLY A 46 2.59 10.87 -1.78
N TRP A 47 3.69 10.88 -1.03
CA TRP A 47 4.08 9.83 -0.08
C TRP A 47 3.76 10.22 1.38
N PRO A 48 3.54 9.26 2.30
CA PRO A 48 3.49 7.82 2.05
C PRO A 48 2.20 7.41 1.33
N ILE A 49 2.22 6.30 0.63
CA ILE A 49 1.08 5.80 -0.14
C ILE A 49 0.26 4.89 0.75
N PHE A 50 -1.03 5.19 0.86
CA PHE A 50 -1.98 4.33 1.56
C PHE A 50 -2.10 2.99 0.84
N LEU A 51 -1.76 1.91 1.55
CA LEU A 51 -1.88 0.57 1.01
C LEU A 51 -3.27 0.03 1.29
N MET A 52 -3.64 0.00 2.57
CA MET A 52 -4.98 -0.38 3.00
C MET A 52 -5.24 -0.05 4.46
N LYS A 53 -6.53 -0.05 4.79
CA LYS A 53 -7.03 -0.13 6.16
C LYS A 53 -7.37 -1.58 6.47
N ARG A 54 -7.13 -2.01 7.70
CA ARG A 54 -7.57 -3.30 8.20
C ARG A 54 -9.09 -3.39 8.08
N ASP A 55 -9.54 -4.39 7.34
CA ASP A 55 -10.95 -4.63 7.06
C ASP A 55 -11.20 -6.14 7.13
N GLU A 56 -11.88 -6.57 8.19
CA GLU A 56 -12.20 -7.98 8.43
C GLU A 56 -13.22 -8.51 7.42
N GLU A 57 -14.15 -7.68 6.95
CA GLU A 57 -15.15 -8.08 5.95
C GLU A 57 -14.52 -8.26 4.57
N TRP A 58 -13.55 -7.41 4.22
CA TRP A 58 -12.73 -7.60 3.03
C TRP A 58 -11.94 -8.89 3.11
N PHE A 59 -11.24 -9.13 4.22
CA PHE A 59 -10.37 -10.31 4.34
C PHE A 59 -11.14 -11.62 4.43
N ALA A 60 -12.33 -11.61 5.04
CA ALA A 60 -13.23 -12.77 5.07
C ALA A 60 -13.64 -13.26 3.67
N LYS A 61 -13.69 -12.38 2.64
CA LYS A 61 -13.97 -12.78 1.24
C LYS A 61 -12.89 -13.70 0.66
N TRP A 62 -11.69 -13.63 1.21
CA TRP A 62 -10.54 -14.41 0.79
C TRP A 62 -10.34 -15.67 1.65
N ASP A 63 -11.23 -15.95 2.62
CA ASP A 63 -11.16 -17.11 3.53
C ASP A 63 -9.80 -17.21 4.25
N GLY A 64 -9.21 -16.06 4.60
CA GLY A 64 -7.90 -16.01 5.22
C GLY A 64 -6.71 -16.22 4.26
N ASN A 65 -6.94 -16.28 2.96
CA ASN A 65 -5.89 -16.50 1.96
C ASN A 65 -5.20 -15.19 1.57
N PHE A 66 -4.09 -14.89 2.25
CA PHE A 66 -3.26 -13.72 2.00
C PHE A 66 -2.71 -13.64 0.56
N GLU A 67 -2.30 -14.77 -0.02
CA GLU A 67 -1.73 -14.81 -1.37
C GLU A 67 -2.75 -14.36 -2.41
N ARG A 68 -3.96 -14.93 -2.36
CA ARG A 68 -5.05 -14.52 -3.28
C ARG A 68 -5.51 -13.10 -3.03
N ALA A 69 -5.61 -12.68 -1.78
CA ALA A 69 -6.02 -11.31 -1.45
C ALA A 69 -5.04 -10.27 -2.01
N VAL A 70 -3.75 -10.59 -1.99
CA VAL A 70 -2.69 -9.75 -2.54
C VAL A 70 -2.72 -9.74 -4.07
N ASP A 71 -2.73 -10.90 -4.70
CA ASP A 71 -2.59 -11.02 -6.15
C ASP A 71 -3.87 -10.63 -6.92
N ASP A 72 -5.05 -11.03 -6.43
CA ASP A 72 -6.31 -10.83 -7.14
C ASP A 72 -6.92 -9.44 -6.88
N ASP A 73 -6.51 -8.71 -5.83
CA ASP A 73 -7.19 -7.45 -5.44
C ASP A 73 -6.26 -6.34 -4.93
N LEU A 74 -5.41 -6.58 -3.93
CA LEU A 74 -4.61 -5.49 -3.33
C LEU A 74 -3.58 -4.94 -4.32
N ASN A 75 -2.72 -5.77 -4.89
CA ASN A 75 -1.69 -5.31 -5.83
C ASN A 75 -2.29 -4.66 -7.09
N PRO A 76 -3.33 -5.20 -7.75
CA PRO A 76 -3.99 -4.52 -8.87
C PRO A 76 -4.51 -3.11 -8.53
N LYS A 77 -5.05 -2.91 -7.33
CA LYS A 77 -5.50 -1.58 -6.87
C LYS A 77 -4.33 -0.63 -6.61
N LEU A 78 -3.26 -1.15 -6.01
CA LEU A 78 -2.05 -0.37 -5.76
C LEU A 78 -1.46 0.14 -7.07
N ILE A 79 -1.24 -0.73 -8.06
CA ILE A 79 -0.69 -0.34 -9.38
C ILE A 79 -1.55 0.76 -10.01
N ARG A 80 -2.88 0.58 -10.02
CA ARG A 80 -3.79 1.58 -10.56
C ARG A 80 -3.69 2.93 -9.83
N HIS A 81 -3.64 2.92 -8.49
CA HIS A 81 -3.44 4.15 -7.72
C HIS A 81 -2.06 4.76 -7.95
N PHE A 82 -1.01 3.95 -8.13
CA PHE A 82 0.31 4.42 -8.52
C PHE A 82 0.27 5.14 -9.87
N GLU A 83 -0.38 4.56 -10.88
CA GLU A 83 -0.58 5.23 -12.17
C GLU A 83 -1.36 6.54 -12.01
N GLU A 84 -2.42 6.56 -11.20
CA GLU A 84 -3.20 7.78 -10.90
C GLU A 84 -2.38 8.86 -10.14
N LEU A 85 -1.42 8.46 -9.29
CA LEU A 85 -0.52 9.35 -8.57
C LEU A 85 0.68 9.82 -9.42
N ILE A 86 1.13 8.98 -10.37
CA ILE A 86 2.24 9.26 -11.28
C ILE A 86 1.77 10.14 -12.44
N THR A 87 0.47 10.11 -12.78
CA THR A 87 -0.09 10.92 -13.85
C THR A 87 -0.72 12.21 -13.29
N GLU A 88 -0.02 13.32 -13.50
CA GLU A 88 -0.34 14.71 -13.10
C GLU A 88 -0.19 15.06 -11.61
N GLY A 89 1.03 15.44 -11.24
CA GLY A 89 1.32 16.20 -10.02
C GLY A 89 2.55 17.07 -10.19
N ASN A 90 2.37 18.40 -10.21
CA ASN A 90 3.46 19.37 -10.26
C ASN A 90 4.20 19.37 -8.92
N TRP A 91 5.20 18.49 -8.77
CA TRP A 91 6.11 18.51 -7.63
C TRP A 91 6.88 19.84 -7.60
N PRO A 92 7.11 20.46 -6.43
CA PRO A 92 8.28 21.31 -6.29
C PRO A 92 9.48 20.37 -6.41
N HIS A 93 10.02 20.22 -7.62
CA HIS A 93 11.43 19.86 -7.77
C HIS A 93 12.16 20.81 -6.83
N ARG A 94 12.91 20.24 -5.87
CA ARG A 94 13.77 21.02 -4.97
C ARG A 94 14.36 22.18 -5.75
N GLN A 95 14.05 23.40 -5.31
CA GLN A 95 14.77 24.57 -5.77
C GLN A 95 16.22 24.38 -5.32
N ASP A 96 17.09 24.02 -6.27
CA ASP A 96 18.51 24.36 -6.24
C ASP A 96 18.71 25.63 -7.09
#